data_AF-A0A9K3II88-F1
#
_entry.id   AF-A0A9K3II88-F1
#
_cell.length_a   1.000
_cell.length_b   1.000
_cell.length_c   1.000
_cell.angle_alpha   90.00
_cell.angle_beta   90.00
_cell.angle_gamma   90.00
#
_symmetry.space_group_name_H-M   'P 1'
#
loop_
_entity.id
_entity.type
_entity.pdbx_description
1 polymer ?
#
loop_
_entity_poly.entity_id
_entity_poly.type
_entity_poly.pdbx_seq_one_letter_code
_entity_poly.pdbx_strand_id
1 'polypeptide(L)'
;MVQNIAHSNSPILHWTKGHQFSRGTNFQCFATTGDGSIVVGPLDRKIRLYSTSSLRQTKTAFPGLGSPIAHVDVTYDRKWILGSWEPLILA
;
A
#
# COMPACT_ATOMS: atom_id res chain seq x y z
N MET A 1 23.49 13.57 23.36
CA MET A 1 22.27 13.19 24.12
C MET A 1 21.79 11.87 23.55
N VAL A 2 21.94 10.76 24.28
CA VAL A 2 21.53 9.40 23.86
C VAL A 2 20.27 9.04 24.64
N GLN A 3 19.17 8.76 23.96
CA GLN A 3 17.93 8.33 24.61
C GLN A 3 18.04 6.85 25.00
N ASN A 4 17.87 6.57 26.29
CA ASN A 4 17.87 5.23 26.87
C ASN A 4 16.46 4.62 26.73
N ILE A 5 16.32 3.57 25.91
CA ILE A 5 15.03 2.97 25.52
C ILE A 5 14.50 1.99 26.58
N ALA A 6 15.22 1.76 27.68
CA ALA A 6 14.91 0.70 28.65
C ALA A 6 13.63 0.90 29.49
N HIS A 7 12.93 2.03 29.37
CA HIS A 7 11.70 2.31 30.15
C HIS A 7 10.59 3.04 29.37
N SER A 8 10.68 3.15 28.04
CA SER A 8 9.49 3.59 27.30
C SER A 8 8.53 2.41 27.28
N ASN A 9 7.43 2.49 28.02
CA ASN A 9 6.23 1.69 27.76
C ASN A 9 5.97 1.80 26.25
N SER A 10 6.44 0.82 25.49
CA SER A 10 6.24 0.76 24.06
C SER A 10 4.74 0.85 23.87
N PRO A 11 4.21 1.85 23.16
CA PRO A 11 2.77 2.04 23.05
C PRO A 11 2.21 0.74 22.50
N ILE A 12 1.60 -0.05 23.38
CA ILE A 12 0.93 -1.30 23.03
C ILE A 12 -0.24 -0.88 22.16
N LEU A 13 -0.06 -1.03 20.85
CA LEU A 13 -1.10 -0.77 19.87
C LEU A 13 -2.22 -1.77 20.14
N HIS A 14 -3.21 -1.33 20.90
CA HIS A 14 -4.36 -2.14 21.25
C HIS A 14 -5.22 -2.29 19.99
N TRP A 15 -5.17 -3.48 19.39
CA TRP A 15 -5.90 -3.78 18.16
C TRP A 15 -7.40 -3.65 18.43
N THR A 16 -7.97 -2.52 18.04
CA THR A 16 -9.33 -2.13 18.44
C THR A 16 -10.37 -2.70 17.47
N LYS A 17 -10.01 -2.77 16.18
CA LYS A 17 -10.76 -3.36 15.07
C LYS A 17 -9.87 -3.38 13.82
N GLY A 18 -9.99 -4.43 13.01
CA GLY A 18 -9.29 -4.48 11.72
C GLY A 18 -9.76 -5.64 10.85
N HIS A 19 -9.52 -5.54 9.55
CA HIS A 19 -9.75 -6.61 8.60
C HIS A 19 -8.40 -7.12 8.12
N GLN A 20 -8.15 -8.42 8.29
CA GLN A 20 -6.94 -9.05 7.80
C GLN A 20 -7.18 -9.58 6.39
N PHE A 21 -6.45 -9.03 5.43
CA PHE A 21 -6.33 -9.62 4.10
C PHE A 21 -5.39 -10.83 4.18
N SER A 22 -5.95 -12.00 4.47
CA SER A 22 -5.17 -13.20 4.81
C SER A 22 -4.82 -14.08 3.60
N ARG A 23 -5.63 -14.09 2.53
CA ARG A 23 -5.47 -15.03 1.40
C ARG A 23 -5.78 -14.40 0.04
N GLY A 24 -4.94 -14.72 -0.95
CA GLY A 24 -5.18 -14.44 -2.38
C GLY A 24 -5.06 -12.98 -2.82
N THR A 25 -4.55 -12.08 -1.97
CA THR A 25 -4.46 -10.65 -2.31
C THR A 25 -3.21 -10.29 -3.10
N ASN A 26 -2.13 -11.07 -2.96
CA ASN A 26 -0.90 -10.91 -3.73
C ASN A 26 -0.33 -9.48 -3.72
N PHE A 27 -0.48 -8.76 -2.60
CA PHE A 27 0.07 -7.41 -2.45
C PHE A 27 1.60 -7.47 -2.37
N GLN A 28 2.28 -6.71 -3.23
CA GLN A 28 3.74 -6.61 -3.27
C GLN A 28 4.20 -5.31 -2.62
N CYS A 29 3.53 -4.20 -2.95
CA CYS A 29 3.87 -2.87 -2.47
C CYS A 29 2.61 -2.08 -2.09
N PHE A 30 2.76 -1.13 -1.16
CA PHE A 30 1.69 -0.24 -0.74
C PHE A 30 2.22 1.16 -0.42
N ALA A 31 1.35 2.16 -0.55
CA ALA A 31 1.61 3.55 -0.16
C ALA A 31 0.36 4.14 0.52
N THR A 32 0.56 5.13 1.40
CA THR A 32 -0.55 5.74 2.16
C THR A 32 -0.62 7.23 1.88
N THR A 33 -1.83 7.72 1.69
CA THR A 33 -2.15 9.14 1.46
C THR A 33 -2.35 9.89 2.77
N GLY A 34 -2.26 11.21 2.73
CA GLY A 34 -2.32 12.06 3.93
C GLY A 34 -3.57 11.93 4.80
N ASP A 35 -4.66 11.52 4.17
CA ASP A 35 -5.98 11.31 4.72
C ASP A 35 -6.35 9.82 4.82
N GLY A 36 -5.35 8.94 4.76
CA GLY A 36 -5.42 7.55 5.19
C GLY A 36 -5.91 6.53 4.15
N SER A 37 -6.13 6.92 2.89
CA SER A 37 -6.36 5.94 1.82
C SER A 37 -5.07 5.21 1.49
N ILE A 38 -5.21 3.98 1.05
CA ILE A 38 -4.10 3.06 0.79
C ILE A 38 -4.09 2.71 -0.70
N VAL A 39 -2.97 2.94 -1.35
CA VAL A 39 -2.68 2.45 -2.70
C VAL A 39 -1.91 1.14 -2.58
N VAL A 40 -2.26 0.14 -3.37
CA VAL A 40 -1.60 -1.17 -3.35
C VAL A 40 -1.30 -1.62 -4.77
N GLY A 41 -0.08 -2.14 -4.95
CA GLY A 41 0.38 -2.83 -6.15
C GLY A 41 0.38 -4.35 -5.93
N PRO A 42 -0.61 -5.08 -6.46
CA PRO A 42 -0.65 -6.54 -6.47
C PRO A 42 0.09 -7.15 -7.67
N LEU A 43 0.43 -8.44 -7.59
CA LEU A 43 0.99 -9.24 -8.71
C LEU A 43 0.06 -9.32 -9.94
N ASP A 44 -1.24 -9.03 -9.76
CA ASP A 44 -2.25 -8.92 -10.83
C ASP A 44 -2.05 -7.68 -11.72
N ARG A 45 -0.92 -6.96 -11.55
CA ARG A 45 -0.46 -5.84 -12.38
C ARG A 45 -1.39 -4.63 -12.37
N LYS A 46 -2.47 -4.65 -11.58
CA LYS A 46 -3.45 -3.56 -11.49
C LYS A 46 -3.28 -2.79 -10.20
N ILE A 47 -2.99 -1.50 -10.28
CA ILE A 47 -2.93 -0.65 -9.08
C ILE A 47 -4.34 -0.49 -8.52
N ARG A 48 -4.50 -0.73 -7.21
CA ARG A 48 -5.79 -0.64 -6.49
C ARG A 48 -5.73 0.46 -5.45
N LEU A 49 -6.76 1.29 -5.37
CA LEU A 49 -6.90 2.37 -4.37
C LEU A 49 -8.04 2.02 -3.40
N TYR A 50 -7.72 1.93 -2.13
CA TYR A 50 -8.65 1.65 -1.04
C TYR A 50 -8.88 2.90 -0.19
N SER A 51 -10.14 3.17 0.15
CA SER A 51 -10.55 4.29 1.00
C SER A 51 -10.42 3.93 2.48
N THR A 52 -10.26 4.94 3.35
CA THR A 52 -10.33 4.77 4.82
C THR A 52 -11.65 4.16 5.28
N SER A 53 -12.75 4.52 4.62
CA SER A 53 -14.10 4.05 4.95
C SER A 53 -14.38 2.60 4.52
N SER A 54 -13.68 2.09 3.50
CA SER A 54 -13.87 0.74 3.02
C SER A 54 -12.60 0.23 2.34
N LEU A 55 -11.90 -0.66 3.04
CA LEU A 55 -10.78 -1.44 2.48
C LEU A 55 -11.28 -2.62 1.63
N ARG A 56 -12.59 -2.86 1.52
CA ARG A 56 -13.15 -4.00 0.77
C ARG A 56 -13.30 -3.73 -0.71
N GLN A 57 -13.53 -2.48 -1.08
CA GLN A 57 -13.77 -2.10 -2.48
C GLN A 57 -12.66 -1.17 -2.92
N THR A 58 -11.98 -1.58 -3.99
CA THR A 58 -11.05 -0.69 -4.68
C THR A 58 -11.87 0.34 -5.44
N LYS A 59 -11.60 1.63 -5.21
CA LYS A 59 -12.27 2.73 -5.93
C LYS A 59 -11.90 2.76 -7.41
N THR A 60 -10.69 2.31 -7.76
CA THR A 60 -10.19 2.31 -9.13
C THR A 60 -9.15 1.22 -9.30
N ALA A 61 -9.19 0.52 -10.43
CA ALA A 61 -8.15 -0.42 -10.84
C ALA A 61 -7.52 0.13 -12.13
N PHE A 62 -6.27 0.61 -12.06
CA PHE A 62 -5.55 1.02 -13.26
C PHE A 62 -4.99 -0.21 -13.96
N PRO A 63 -5.20 -0.38 -15.28
CA PRO A 63 -4.59 -1.49 -16.01
C PRO A 63 -3.07 -1.32 -16.03
N GLY A 64 -2.33 -2.38 -15.68
CA GLY A 64 -0.87 -2.38 -15.72
C GLY A 64 -0.31 -2.53 -17.13
N LEU A 65 0.91 -2.02 -17.33
CA LEU A 65 1.65 -2.03 -18.59
C LEU A 65 2.27 -3.39 -18.94
N GLY A 66 1.72 -4.50 -18.45
CA GLY A 66 2.19 -5.85 -18.80
C GLY A 66 3.22 -6.47 -17.87
N SER A 67 3.87 -5.71 -16.98
CA SER A 67 4.81 -6.22 -15.96
C SER A 67 4.21 -6.18 -14.54
N PRO A 68 4.71 -6.98 -13.59
CA PRO A 68 4.43 -6.81 -12.17
C PRO A 68 4.79 -5.41 -11.68
N ILE A 69 4.02 -4.88 -10.73
CA ILE A 69 4.28 -3.58 -10.11
C ILE A 69 5.37 -3.81 -9.05
N ALA A 70 6.51 -3.13 -9.20
CA ALA A 70 7.62 -3.22 -8.26
C ALA A 70 7.38 -2.28 -7.06
N HIS A 71 7.03 -1.03 -7.34
CA HIS A 71 6.82 -0.01 -6.33
C HIS A 71 5.63 0.89 -6.69
N VAL A 72 4.96 1.40 -5.66
CA VAL A 72 3.93 2.43 -5.79
C VAL A 72 4.21 3.55 -4.82
N ASP A 73 3.94 4.78 -5.25
CA ASP A 73 3.96 5.97 -4.41
C ASP A 73 2.75 6.86 -4.73
N VAL A 74 2.34 7.68 -3.78
CA VAL A 74 1.15 8.50 -3.88
C VAL A 74 1.37 9.86 -3.22
N THR A 75 0.90 10.92 -3.86
CA THR A 75 1.01 12.26 -3.30
C THR A 75 0.07 12.42 -2.09
N TYR A 76 0.45 13.30 -1.15
CA TYR A 76 -0.35 13.60 0.04
C TYR A 76 -1.79 14.00 -0.30
N ASP A 77 -1.98 14.77 -1.38
CA ASP A 77 -3.26 15.28 -1.90
C ASP A 77 -4.06 14.27 -2.74
N ARG A 78 -3.56 13.03 -2.90
CA ARG A 78 -4.12 11.96 -3.75
C ARG A 78 -4.24 12.29 -5.24
N LYS A 79 -3.63 13.39 -5.70
CA LYS A 79 -3.76 13.84 -7.09
C LYS A 79 -3.01 12.93 -8.05
N TRP A 80 -1.91 12.34 -7.60
CA TRP A 80 -1.05 11.50 -8.43
C TRP A 80 -0.72 10.19 -7.73
N ILE A 81 -0.70 9.12 -8.53
CA ILE A 81 -0.19 7.81 -8.15
C ILE A 81 0.96 7.51 -9.11
N LEU A 82 2.14 7.27 -8.55
CA LEU A 82 3.32 6.83 -9.26
C LEU A 82 3.41 5.31 -9.12
N GLY A 83 3.45 4.59 -10.24
CA GLY A 83 3.75 3.16 -10.26
C GLY A 83 5.05 2.93 -11.01
N SER A 84 5.96 2.16 -10.44
CA SER A 84 7.14 1.68 -11.14
C SER A 84 6.97 0.20 -11.46
N TRP A 85 7.19 -0.17 -12.71
CA TRP A 85 7.16 -1.55 -13.18
C TRP A 85 8.57 -1.97 -13.53
N GLU A 86 8.93 -3.21 -13.18
CA GLU A 86 10.19 -3.76 -13.66
C GLU A 86 10.08 -3.98 -15.18
N PRO A 87 11.00 -3.41 -15.97
CA PRO A 87 11.04 -3.66 -17.40
C PRO A 87 11.41 -5.13 -17.62
N LEU A 88 10.54 -5.88 -18.29
CA LEU A 88 10.87 -7.22 -18.77
C LEU A 88 11.87 -7.06 -19.92
N ILE A 89 13.15 -7.31 -19.68
CA ILE A 89 14.13 -7.47 -20.75
C ILE A 89 13.96 -8.90 -21.29
N LEU A 90 13.37 -9.03 -22.49
CA LEU A 90 13.46 -10.26 -23.26
C LEU A 90 14.85 -10.30 -23.91
N ALA A 91 15.68 -11.25 -23.50
CA ALA A 91 16.96 -11.57 -24.15
C ALA A 91 16.76 -12.59 -25.27
#